data_AF-A0A7D5JQL4-F1
#
_entry.id   AF-A0A7D5JQL4-F1
#
_cell.length_a   1.000
_cell.length_b   1.000
_cell.length_c   1.000
_cell.angle_alpha   90.00
_cell.angle_beta   90.00
_cell.angle_gamma   90.00
#
_symmetry.space_group_name_H-M   'P 1'
#
loop_
_entity.id
_entity.type
_entity.pdbx_description
1 polymer ?
#
loop_
_entity_poly.entity_id
_entity_poly.type
_entity_poly.pdbx_seq_one_letter_code
_entity_poly.pdbx_strand_id
1 'polypeptide(L)'
;MQTTQQNAPLKRTMKTRHLIMLSLGGVIGTGLFFNTGYIISTTGAAGTLLAYLIGALVVWLVMQCLGELSVAMPETGAFHVYAARYLGPATGYTVAWLYWLTWTVALGSSFTAAGFCMQYWFPQVPVWVGACVLRDYFWSECYLHALFCRRGVLVLAGQSGHYHRLYHPRWGGDFRLYSDAGWLARRAE
;
A
#
# COMPACT_ATOMS: atom_id res chain seq x y z
N MET A 1 -7.13 -21.90 -27.56
CA MET A 1 -8.37 -21.27 -27.06
C MET A 1 -8.69 -21.84 -25.69
N GLN A 2 -8.42 -21.10 -24.61
CA GLN A 2 -8.92 -21.41 -23.27
C GLN A 2 -9.55 -20.12 -22.73
N THR A 3 -10.87 -20.13 -22.77
CA THR A 3 -11.81 -19.09 -22.39
C THR A 3 -11.99 -19.05 -20.87
N THR A 4 -11.84 -17.86 -20.28
CA THR A 4 -12.68 -17.32 -19.21
C THR A 4 -12.92 -18.19 -17.96
N GLN A 5 -11.93 -18.27 -17.06
CA GLN A 5 -12.16 -18.64 -15.65
C GLN A 5 -12.08 -17.37 -14.81
N GLN A 6 -13.16 -17.08 -14.07
CA GLN A 6 -13.39 -16.15 -12.94
C GLN A 6 -14.60 -15.23 -13.10
N ASN A 7 -15.78 -15.83 -13.18
CA ASN A 7 -17.05 -15.18 -12.86
C ASN A 7 -17.95 -16.16 -12.11
N ALA A 8 -17.44 -16.76 -11.03
CA ALA A 8 -18.34 -17.27 -9.99
C ALA A 8 -18.90 -16.02 -9.29
N PRO A 9 -20.23 -15.79 -9.26
CA PRO A 9 -20.79 -14.62 -8.60
C PRO A 9 -20.39 -14.68 -7.12
N LEU A 10 -19.48 -13.78 -6.71
CA LEU A 10 -19.11 -13.64 -5.31
C LEU A 10 -20.39 -13.40 -4.50
N LYS A 11 -20.69 -14.28 -3.56
CA LYS A 11 -21.83 -14.12 -2.66
C LYS A 11 -21.62 -12.83 -1.87
N ARG A 12 -22.37 -11.79 -2.21
CA ARG A 12 -22.33 -10.48 -1.54
C ARG A 12 -22.92 -10.61 -0.13
N THR A 13 -22.15 -11.18 0.79
CA THR A 13 -22.56 -11.46 2.18
C THR A 13 -22.09 -10.38 3.17
N MET A 14 -21.24 -9.46 2.71
CA MET A 14 -20.71 -8.36 3.53
C MET A 14 -21.77 -7.26 3.67
N LYS A 15 -22.38 -7.21 4.86
CA LYS A 15 -23.31 -6.16 5.26
C LYS A 15 -22.53 -4.90 5.67
N THR A 16 -23.15 -3.72 5.56
CA THR A 16 -22.56 -2.42 5.91
C THR A 16 -21.88 -2.41 7.29
N ARG A 17 -22.49 -3.08 8.27
CA ARG A 17 -21.92 -3.23 9.62
C ARG A 17 -20.54 -3.89 9.65
N HIS A 18 -20.25 -4.86 8.78
CA HIS A 18 -18.95 -5.54 8.75
C HIS A 18 -17.89 -4.60 8.15
N LEU A 19 -18.29 -3.78 7.17
CA LEU A 19 -17.41 -2.78 6.57
C LEU A 19 -17.04 -1.67 7.57
N ILE A 20 -18.02 -1.21 8.37
CA ILE A 20 -17.78 -0.23 9.44
C ILE A 20 -16.88 -0.83 10.54
N MET A 21 -17.10 -2.09 10.93
CA MET A 21 -16.24 -2.76 11.90
C MET A 21 -14.80 -2.91 11.38
N LEU A 22 -14.63 -3.23 10.10
CA LEU A 22 -13.31 -3.31 9.47
C LEU A 22 -12.61 -1.95 9.46
N SER A 23 -13.32 -0.86 9.09
CA SER A 23 -12.72 0.47 9.04
C SER A 23 -12.36 0.99 10.43
N LEU A 24 -13.22 0.78 11.44
CA LEU A 24 -12.92 1.14 12.82
C LEU A 24 -11.73 0.36 13.37
N GLY A 25 -11.65 -0.94 13.09
CA GLY A 25 -10.52 -1.77 13.49
C GLY A 25 -9.19 -1.37 12.85
N GLY A 26 -9.22 -0.85 11.62
CA GLY A 26 -8.02 -0.33 10.93
C GLY A 26 -7.59 1.05 11.41
N VAL A 27 -8.53 1.93 11.78
CA VAL A 27 -8.23 3.32 12.18
C VAL A 27 -7.81 3.40 13.65
N ILE A 28 -8.41 2.61 14.54
CA ILE A 28 -8.07 2.61 15.97
C ILE A 28 -6.85 1.70 16.18
N GLY A 29 -5.66 2.27 15.95
CA GLY A 29 -4.39 1.56 16.01
C GLY A 29 -3.43 2.04 17.10
N THR A 30 -2.27 1.39 17.15
CA THR A 30 -1.17 1.70 18.06
C THR A 30 -0.65 3.13 17.90
N GLY A 31 -0.75 3.69 16.69
CA GLY A 31 -0.40 5.08 16.41
C GLY A 31 -1.19 6.08 17.27
N LEU A 32 -2.49 5.89 17.47
CA LEU A 32 -3.30 6.83 18.26
C LEU A 32 -2.95 6.76 19.76
N PHE A 33 -2.54 5.62 20.29
CA PHE A 33 -2.20 5.47 21.71
C PHE A 33 -0.74 5.85 22.01
N PHE A 34 0.21 5.31 21.26
CA PHE A 34 1.64 5.51 21.51
C PHE A 34 2.14 6.86 21.00
N ASN A 35 1.70 7.30 19.81
CA ASN A 35 2.16 8.59 19.25
C ASN A 35 1.58 9.78 20.02
N THR A 36 0.31 9.69 20.43
CA THR A 36 -0.34 10.78 21.17
C THR A 36 0.34 11.03 22.51
N GLY A 37 0.71 9.98 23.26
CA GLY A 37 1.45 10.15 24.51
C GLY A 37 2.78 10.90 24.32
N TYR A 38 3.50 10.58 23.25
CA TYR A 38 4.75 11.27 22.88
C TYR A 38 4.49 12.75 22.53
N ILE A 39 3.54 13.04 21.64
CA ILE A 39 3.25 14.41 21.16
C ILE A 39 2.75 15.31 22.31
N ILE A 40 1.91 14.78 23.22
CA ILE A 40 1.42 15.54 24.38
C ILE A 40 2.59 15.95 25.28
N SER A 41 3.56 15.05 25.50
CA SER A 41 4.71 15.33 26.37
C SER A 41 5.62 16.43 25.79
N THR A 42 5.71 16.54 24.46
CA THR A 42 6.60 17.50 23.79
C THR A 42 5.94 18.84 23.48
N THR A 43 4.66 18.84 23.12
CA THR A 43 3.95 19.99 22.52
C THR A 43 2.81 20.51 23.39
N GLY A 44 2.44 19.78 24.45
CA GLY A 44 1.31 20.11 25.32
C GLY A 44 -0.05 19.73 24.73
N ALA A 45 -1.09 19.77 25.56
CA ALA A 45 -2.42 19.27 25.22
C ALA A 45 -3.10 20.07 24.09
N ALA A 46 -3.01 21.40 24.13
CA ALA A 46 -3.67 22.27 23.14
C ALA A 46 -3.04 22.13 21.74
N GLY A 47 -1.71 22.07 21.64
CA GLY A 47 -1.02 21.90 20.37
C GLY A 47 -1.25 20.53 19.74
N THR A 48 -1.33 19.48 20.56
CA THR A 48 -1.63 18.13 20.09
C THR A 48 -3.02 18.04 19.47
N LEU A 49 -4.04 18.61 20.13
CA LEU A 49 -5.41 18.61 19.63
C LEU A 49 -5.52 19.35 18.29
N LEU A 50 -4.88 20.52 18.18
CA LEU A 50 -4.89 21.31 16.94
C LEU A 50 -4.22 20.55 15.79
N ALA A 51 -3.07 19.90 16.04
CA ALA A 51 -2.38 19.10 15.04
C ALA A 51 -3.24 17.92 14.55
N TYR A 52 -3.93 17.23 15.46
CA TYR A 52 -4.85 16.15 15.09
C TYR A 52 -6.05 16.64 14.29
N LEU A 53 -6.63 17.79 14.62
CA LEU A 53 -7.75 18.37 13.87
C LEU A 53 -7.34 18.72 12.44
N ILE A 54 -6.19 19.36 12.25
CA ILE A 54 -5.67 19.71 10.93
C ILE A 54 -5.37 18.43 10.13
N GLY A 55 -4.70 17.44 10.74
CA GLY A 55 -4.43 16.16 10.11
C GLY A 55 -5.69 15.41 9.70
N ALA A 56 -6.70 15.36 10.58
CA ALA A 56 -7.98 14.73 10.32
C ALA A 56 -8.72 15.41 9.17
N LEU A 57 -8.67 16.75 9.09
CA LEU A 57 -9.29 17.51 8.00
C LEU A 57 -8.66 17.17 6.64
N VAL A 58 -7.33 17.08 6.58
CA VAL A 58 -6.63 16.70 5.34
C VAL A 58 -6.98 15.27 4.92
N VAL A 59 -6.94 14.31 5.83
CA VAL A 59 -7.29 12.90 5.54
C VAL A 59 -8.75 12.77 5.12
N TRP A 60 -9.66 13.53 5.75
CA TRP A 60 -11.07 13.54 5.39
C TRP A 60 -11.27 14.02 3.95
N LEU A 61 -10.61 15.11 3.54
CA LEU A 61 -10.67 15.60 2.15
C LEU A 61 -10.17 14.55 1.15
N VAL A 62 -9.05 13.88 1.44
CA VAL A 62 -8.51 12.82 0.59
C VAL A 62 -9.50 11.65 0.46
N MET A 63 -10.14 11.26 1.57
CA MET A 63 -11.09 10.15 1.57
C MET A 63 -12.39 10.49 0.80
N GLN A 64 -12.84 11.75 0.80
CA GLN A 64 -13.96 12.19 -0.02
C GLN A 64 -13.65 12.04 -1.52
N CYS A 65 -12.50 12.55 -1.98
CA CYS A 65 -12.09 12.41 -3.38
C CYS A 65 -11.97 10.94 -3.81
N LEU A 66 -11.43 10.09 -2.92
CA LEU A 66 -11.28 8.66 -3.18
C LEU A 66 -12.64 7.94 -3.21
N GLY A 67 -13.59 8.40 -2.40
CA GLY A 67 -14.97 7.90 -2.37
C GLY A 67 -15.71 8.18 -3.68
N GLU A 68 -15.65 9.41 -4.19
CA GLU A 68 -16.26 9.77 -5.48
C GLU A 68 -15.68 8.95 -6.63
N LEU A 69 -14.35 8.76 -6.64
CA LEU A 69 -13.66 7.95 -7.64
C LEU A 69 -14.08 6.48 -7.59
N SER A 70 -14.27 5.92 -6.39
CA SER A 70 -14.68 4.53 -6.17
C SER A 70 -16.11 4.26 -6.64
N VAL A 71 -16.99 5.25 -6.56
CA VAL A 71 -18.36 5.16 -7.06
C VAL A 71 -18.41 5.33 -8.58
N ALA A 72 -17.60 6.24 -9.14
CA ALA A 72 -17.56 6.50 -10.57
C ALA A 72 -17.00 5.31 -11.38
N MET A 73 -16.04 4.57 -10.82
CA MET A 73 -15.43 3.40 -11.48
C MET A 73 -15.27 2.22 -10.51
N PRO A 74 -16.27 1.33 -10.42
CA PRO A 74 -16.23 0.15 -9.55
C PRO A 74 -15.40 -0.98 -10.19
N GLU A 75 -14.10 -0.72 -10.37
CA GLU A 75 -13.13 -1.73 -10.79
C GLU A 75 -12.74 -2.60 -9.59
N THR A 76 -12.58 -3.91 -9.81
CA THR A 76 -12.09 -4.82 -8.75
C THR A 76 -10.57 -4.68 -8.61
N GLY A 77 -10.13 -3.63 -7.91
CA GLY A 77 -8.72 -3.32 -7.69
C GLY A 77 -8.51 -2.23 -6.64
N ALA A 78 -7.28 -2.13 -6.11
CA ALA A 78 -6.90 -1.06 -5.19
C ALA A 78 -6.51 0.23 -5.96
N PHE A 79 -6.26 1.32 -5.23
CA PHE A 79 -6.07 2.67 -5.80
C PHE A 79 -4.96 2.80 -6.86
N HIS A 80 -4.01 1.87 -6.89
CA HIS A 80 -2.97 1.78 -7.91
C HIS A 80 -3.52 1.56 -9.33
N VAL A 81 -4.71 0.94 -9.48
CA VAL A 81 -5.38 0.75 -10.78
C VAL A 81 -5.86 2.09 -11.34
N TYR A 82 -6.39 2.97 -10.47
CA TYR A 82 -6.76 4.33 -10.87
C TYR A 82 -5.53 5.14 -11.29
N ALA A 83 -4.43 5.02 -10.55
CA ALA A 83 -3.16 5.67 -10.90
C ALA A 83 -2.61 5.16 -12.24
N ALA A 84 -2.64 3.84 -12.47
CA ALA A 84 -2.20 3.23 -13.72
C ALA A 84 -2.98 3.74 -14.95
N ARG A 85 -4.29 3.95 -14.78
CA ARG A 85 -5.19 4.34 -15.88
C ARG A 85 -5.11 5.82 -16.24
N TYR A 86 -4.95 6.72 -15.26
CA TYR A 86 -4.94 8.17 -15.49
C TYR A 86 -3.55 8.78 -15.62
N LEU A 87 -2.55 8.26 -14.89
CA LEU A 87 -1.18 8.80 -14.89
C LEU A 87 -0.19 7.91 -15.66
N GLY A 88 -0.60 6.71 -16.07
CA GLY A 88 0.21 5.77 -16.85
C GLY A 88 0.73 4.55 -16.06
N PRO A 89 1.23 3.52 -16.76
CA PRO A 89 1.55 2.23 -16.15
C PRO A 89 2.69 2.30 -15.12
N ALA A 90 3.65 3.22 -15.30
CA ALA A 90 4.78 3.37 -14.39
C ALA A 90 4.37 3.97 -13.02
N THR A 91 3.45 4.92 -13.01
CA THR A 91 2.97 5.56 -11.76
C THR A 91 2.06 4.61 -10.98
N GLY A 92 1.23 3.81 -11.67
CA GLY A 92 0.47 2.72 -11.06
C GLY A 92 1.37 1.72 -10.33
N TYR A 93 2.49 1.34 -10.93
CA TYR A 93 3.48 0.46 -10.30
C TYR A 93 4.10 1.08 -9.03
N THR A 94 4.54 2.35 -9.11
CA THR A 94 5.09 3.05 -7.95
C THR A 94 4.08 3.15 -6.81
N VAL A 95 2.81 3.45 -7.10
CA VAL A 95 1.76 3.51 -6.08
C VAL A 95 1.49 2.15 -5.44
N ALA A 96 1.49 1.06 -6.22
CA ALA A 96 1.35 -0.29 -5.68
C ALA A 96 2.48 -0.62 -4.68
N TRP A 97 3.71 -0.19 -5.01
CA TRP A 97 4.87 -0.34 -4.14
C TRP A 97 4.81 0.50 -2.87
N LEU A 98 4.49 1.79 -2.99
CA LEU A 98 4.33 2.68 -1.83
C LEU A 98 3.22 2.18 -0.90
N TYR A 99 2.13 1.66 -1.47
CA TYR A 99 1.04 1.09 -0.71
C TYR A 99 1.49 -0.15 0.08
N TRP A 100 2.24 -1.05 -0.56
CA TRP A 100 2.81 -2.22 0.11
C TRP A 100 3.81 -1.84 1.22
N LEU A 101 4.69 -0.86 0.98
CA LEU A 101 5.63 -0.36 1.98
C LEU A 101 4.89 0.26 3.17
N THR A 102 3.81 1.01 2.92
CA THR A 102 2.97 1.60 3.99
C THR A 102 2.41 0.53 4.92
N TRP A 103 1.86 -0.56 4.37
CA TRP A 103 1.33 -1.66 5.18
C TRP A 103 2.42 -2.41 5.94
N THR A 104 3.59 -2.58 5.32
CA THR A 104 4.77 -3.20 5.97
C THR A 104 5.20 -2.38 7.20
N VAL A 105 5.30 -1.05 7.04
CA VAL A 105 5.65 -0.15 8.16
C VAL A 105 4.57 -0.14 9.23
N ALA A 106 3.28 -0.12 8.85
CA ALA A 106 2.16 -0.14 9.79
C ALA A 106 2.17 -1.42 10.66
N LEU A 107 2.39 -2.59 10.05
CA LEU A 107 2.53 -3.85 10.78
C LEU A 107 3.75 -3.85 11.70
N GLY A 108 4.91 -3.38 11.22
CA GLY A 108 6.12 -3.23 12.03
C GLY A 108 5.89 -2.37 13.28
N SER A 109 5.21 -1.23 13.13
CA SER A 109 4.87 -0.36 14.27
C SER A 109 3.94 -1.02 15.29
N SER A 110 3.04 -1.91 14.83
CA SER A 110 2.12 -2.65 15.68
C SER A 110 2.85 -3.68 16.55
N PHE A 111 3.90 -4.32 16.01
CA PHE A 111 4.74 -5.25 16.77
C PHE A 111 5.61 -4.56 17.81
N THR A 112 6.19 -3.40 17.48
CA THR A 112 6.94 -2.61 18.46
C THR A 112 6.07 -2.18 19.64
N ALA A 113 4.85 -1.73 19.37
CA ALA A 113 3.87 -1.41 20.39
C ALA A 113 3.47 -2.63 21.24
N ALA A 114 3.28 -3.80 20.63
CA ALA A 114 3.01 -5.04 21.35
C ALA A 114 4.19 -5.44 22.27
N GLY A 115 5.44 -5.21 21.83
CA GLY A 115 6.64 -5.41 22.64
C GLY A 115 6.67 -4.54 23.89
N PHE A 116 6.32 -3.26 23.77
CA PHE A 116 6.19 -2.36 24.93
C PHE A 116 5.06 -2.80 25.88
N CYS A 117 3.92 -3.23 25.35
CA CYS A 117 2.83 -3.76 26.18
C CYS A 117 3.26 -5.03 26.94
N MET A 118 4.00 -5.95 26.33
CA MET A 118 4.50 -7.15 27.02
C MET A 118 5.44 -6.81 28.18
N GLN A 119 6.30 -5.80 28.01
CA GLN A 119 7.20 -5.35 29.08
C GLN A 119 6.46 -4.77 30.28
N TYR A 120 5.30 -4.14 30.06
CA TYR A 120 4.46 -3.62 31.13
C TYR A 120 3.89 -4.73 32.03
N TRP A 121 3.46 -5.86 31.45
CA TRP A 121 2.84 -6.98 32.20
C TRP A 121 3.86 -8.00 32.71
N PHE A 122 4.96 -8.22 31.98
CA PHE A 122 6.00 -9.19 32.33
C PHE A 122 7.38 -8.52 32.33
N PRO A 123 7.77 -7.85 33.43
CA PRO A 123 9.05 -7.13 33.52
C PRO A 123 10.28 -8.06 33.49
N GLN A 124 10.09 -9.36 33.69
CA GLN A 124 11.17 -10.36 33.70
C GLN A 124 11.48 -10.94 32.30
N VAL A 125 10.60 -10.75 31.32
CA VAL A 125 10.84 -11.21 29.95
C VAL A 125 11.46 -10.05 29.16
N PRO A 126 12.70 -10.18 28.72
CA PRO A 126 13.37 -9.09 28.04
C PRO A 126 12.76 -8.88 26.64
N VAL A 127 12.55 -7.61 26.27
CA VAL A 127 11.80 -7.15 25.07
C VAL A 127 12.27 -7.83 23.78
N TRP A 128 13.55 -8.19 23.71
CA TRP A 128 14.13 -8.85 22.54
C TRP A 128 13.55 -10.23 22.26
N VAL A 129 13.03 -10.98 23.23
CA VAL A 129 12.46 -12.32 22.98
C VAL A 129 11.12 -12.21 22.25
N GLY A 130 10.24 -11.30 22.70
CA GLY A 130 8.98 -11.00 22.00
C GLY A 130 9.23 -10.35 20.63
N ALA A 131 10.19 -9.42 20.55
CA ALA A 131 10.57 -8.78 19.30
C ALA A 131 11.25 -9.73 18.31
N CYS A 132 12.06 -10.71 18.76
CA CYS A 132 12.69 -11.69 17.88
C CYS A 132 11.66 -12.63 17.27
N VAL A 133 10.73 -13.19 18.06
CA VAL A 133 9.67 -14.07 17.53
C VAL A 133 8.80 -13.29 16.53
N LEU A 134 8.34 -12.09 16.89
CA LEU A 134 7.52 -11.26 15.99
C LEU A 134 8.29 -10.80 14.75
N ARG A 135 9.59 -10.50 14.87
CA ARG A 135 10.49 -10.19 13.75
C ARG A 135 10.66 -11.38 12.83
N ASP A 136 10.84 -12.58 13.35
CA ASP A 136 11.13 -13.77 12.54
C ASP A 136 9.86 -14.24 11.80
N TYR A 137 8.68 -14.13 12.44
CA TYR A 137 7.38 -14.31 11.78
C TYR A 137 7.13 -13.23 10.71
N PHE A 138 7.37 -11.96 11.02
CA PHE A 138 7.20 -10.86 10.07
C PHE A 138 8.19 -10.94 8.90
N TRP A 139 9.44 -11.33 9.16
CA TRP A 139 10.45 -11.55 8.13
C TRP A 139 10.01 -12.64 7.18
N SER A 140 9.41 -13.74 7.65
CA SER A 140 8.91 -14.81 6.79
C SER A 140 7.77 -14.37 5.85
N GLU A 141 6.80 -13.60 6.35
CA GLU A 141 5.67 -13.07 5.57
C GLU A 141 6.11 -11.97 4.60
N CYS A 142 7.00 -11.06 5.03
CA CYS A 142 7.58 -10.05 4.18
C CYS A 142 8.50 -10.64 3.10
N TYR A 143 9.24 -11.72 3.37
CA TYR A 143 10.09 -12.38 2.38
C TYR A 143 9.25 -13.05 1.29
N LEU A 144 8.11 -13.65 1.65
CA LEU A 144 7.17 -14.25 0.69
C LEU A 144 6.55 -13.19 -0.23
N HIS A 145 6.18 -12.04 0.33
CA HIS A 145 5.67 -10.89 -0.43
C HIS A 145 6.76 -10.18 -1.25
N ALA A 146 7.98 -10.08 -0.74
CA ALA A 146 9.13 -9.58 -1.48
C ALA A 146 9.51 -10.52 -2.65
N LEU A 147 9.31 -11.84 -2.51
CA LEU A 147 9.41 -12.79 -3.62
C LEU A 147 8.37 -12.53 -4.71
N PHE A 148 7.14 -12.17 -4.33
CA PHE A 148 6.10 -11.75 -5.27
C PHE A 148 6.51 -10.49 -6.05
N CYS A 149 7.17 -9.54 -5.38
CA CYS A 149 7.65 -8.32 -6.04
C CYS A 149 8.89 -8.55 -6.93
N ARG A 150 9.76 -9.51 -6.61
CA ARG A 150 10.86 -9.95 -7.50
C ARG A 150 10.31 -10.53 -8.81
N ARG A 151 9.19 -11.26 -8.73
CA ARG A 151 8.43 -11.71 -9.90
C ARG A 151 7.78 -10.57 -10.68
N GLY A 152 7.26 -9.54 -10.01
CA GLY A 152 6.72 -8.33 -10.65
C GLY A 152 7.76 -7.55 -11.47
N VAL A 153 8.98 -7.38 -10.95
CA VAL A 153 10.11 -6.75 -11.67
C VAL A 153 10.54 -7.60 -12.88
N LEU A 154 10.57 -8.92 -12.75
CA LEU A 154 10.88 -9.84 -13.87
C LEU A 154 9.77 -9.83 -14.94
N VAL A 155 8.51 -9.66 -14.56
CA VAL A 155 7.39 -9.48 -15.51
C VAL A 155 7.54 -8.18 -16.30
N LEU A 156 8.05 -7.09 -15.70
CA LEU A 156 8.35 -5.85 -16.42
C LEU A 156 9.52 -6.00 -17.41
N ALA A 157 10.56 -6.77 -17.04
CA ALA A 157 11.63 -7.12 -17.97
C ALA A 157 11.12 -7.92 -19.17
N GLY A 158 10.08 -8.75 -18.99
CA GLY A 158 9.43 -9.53 -20.05
C GLY A 158 8.32 -8.82 -20.83
N GLN A 159 7.61 -7.84 -20.26
CA GLN A 159 6.51 -7.13 -20.92
C GLN A 159 6.93 -5.88 -21.69
N SER A 160 8.17 -5.42 -21.55
CA SER A 160 8.75 -4.37 -22.41
C SER A 160 8.61 -4.67 -23.91
N GLY A 161 8.53 -5.95 -24.31
CA GLY A 161 8.26 -6.37 -25.69
C GLY A 161 6.78 -6.39 -26.10
N HIS A 162 5.83 -6.41 -25.16
CA HIS A 162 4.39 -6.57 -25.43
C HIS A 162 3.58 -5.27 -25.31
N TYR A 163 4.03 -4.28 -24.53
CA TYR A 163 3.34 -2.98 -24.42
C TYR A 163 3.33 -2.18 -25.73
N HIS A 164 4.25 -2.47 -26.66
CA HIS A 164 4.31 -1.81 -27.97
C HIS A 164 3.13 -2.19 -28.91
N ARG A 165 2.32 -3.21 -28.56
CA ARG A 165 1.28 -3.75 -29.45
C ARG A 165 -0.17 -3.49 -29.00
N LEU A 166 -0.39 -2.92 -27.82
CA LEU A 166 -1.74 -2.63 -27.28
C LEU A 166 -2.12 -1.15 -27.27
N TYR A 167 -1.26 -0.26 -27.78
CA TYR A 167 -1.63 1.13 -28.01
C TYR A 167 -2.46 1.25 -29.29
N HIS A 168 -3.78 1.26 -29.14
CA HIS A 168 -4.72 1.61 -30.20
C HIS A 168 -4.55 3.11 -30.57
N PRO A 169 -4.32 3.46 -31.85
CA PRO A 169 -4.10 4.84 -32.26
C PRO A 169 -5.46 5.54 -32.37
N ARG A 170 -5.91 6.21 -31.31
CA ARG A 170 -7.05 7.15 -31.43
C ARG A 170 -6.84 8.52 -30.82
N TRP A 171 -5.69 8.78 -30.22
CA TRP A 171 -5.35 10.11 -29.72
C TRP A 171 -3.96 10.48 -30.21
N GLY A 172 -3.95 11.26 -31.29
CA GLY A 172 -2.75 11.81 -31.91
C GLY A 172 -2.13 12.88 -31.03
N GLY A 173 -0.84 12.71 -30.76
CA GLY A 173 0.03 13.64 -30.06
C GLY A 173 1.42 13.00 -30.04
N ASP A 174 2.28 13.43 -30.95
CA ASP A 174 3.62 12.90 -31.21
C ASP A 174 4.47 12.75 -29.93
N PHE A 175 4.74 11.51 -29.54
CA PHE A 175 5.78 11.18 -28.55
C PHE A 175 7.06 10.74 -29.27
N ARG A 176 7.52 11.57 -30.21
CA ARG A 176 8.68 11.31 -31.08
C ARG A 176 10.01 11.77 -30.45
N LEU A 177 10.15 11.66 -29.12
CA LEU A 177 11.34 12.13 -28.38
C LEU A 177 11.89 11.14 -27.32
N TYR A 178 11.46 9.87 -27.34
CA TYR A 178 12.08 8.82 -26.51
C TYR A 178 12.52 7.62 -27.36
N SER A 179 13.01 7.90 -28.57
CA SER A 179 13.68 6.93 -29.45
C SER A 179 15.14 7.32 -29.54
N ASP A 180 15.93 7.09 -28.48
CA ASP A 180 17.39 7.00 -28.58
C ASP A 180 17.96 6.23 -27.37
N ALA A 181 17.61 4.94 -27.30
CA ALA A 181 18.31 3.96 -26.48
C ALA A 181 19.23 3.10 -27.37
N GLY A 182 20.28 3.72 -27.90
CA GLY A 182 21.30 3.09 -28.76
C GLY A 182 22.55 2.57 -28.03
N TRP A 183 22.52 2.34 -26.71
CA TRP A 183 23.76 2.24 -25.92
C TRP A 183 24.01 0.98 -25.06
N LEU A 184 23.16 -0.07 -25.10
CA LEU A 184 23.39 -1.28 -24.28
C LEU A 184 23.39 -2.62 -25.04
N ALA A 185 23.50 -2.62 -26.38
CA ALA A 185 23.58 -3.84 -27.19
C ALA A 185 24.91 -4.02 -27.96
N ARG A 186 26.02 -3.40 -27.50
CA ARG A 186 27.36 -3.52 -28.12
C ARG A 186 28.49 -3.83 -27.13
N ARG A 187 28.21 -4.55 -26.04
CA ARG A 187 29.26 -5.00 -25.11
C ARG A 187 29.09 -6.45 -24.68
N ALA A 188 28.90 -7.31 -25.67
CA ALA A 188 29.05 -8.76 -25.58
C ALA A 188 29.75 -9.24 -26.87
N GLU A 189 30.96 -8.74 -27.06
CA GLU A 189 32.05 -9.37 -27.83
C GLU A 189 33.30 -9.32 -26.94
#